data_AF-A0A958L0U4-F1
#
_entry.id   AF-A0A958L0U4-F1
#
_cell.length_a   1.000
_cell.length_b   1.000
_cell.length_c   1.000
_cell.angle_alpha   90.00
_cell.angle_beta   90.00
_cell.angle_gamma   90.00
#
_symmetry.space_group_name_H-M   'P 1'
#
loop_
_entity.id
_entity.type
_entity.pdbx_description
1 polymer ?
#
loop_
_entity_poly.entity_id
_entity_poly.type
_entity_poly.pdbx_seq_one_letter_code
_entity_poly.pdbx_strand_id
1 'polypeptide(L)'
;MDADIRTLIVESLQVFWLGILPPLLLVGVVSLLFSVFQAASTVRDQSTLYAARLVTLVLLLYFLVPAVFRSLEILVERLWTV
;
A
#
# COMPACT_ATOMS: atom_id res chain seq x y z
N MET A 1 30.43 3.74 9.11
CA MET A 1 30.20 4.60 7.93
C MET A 1 29.56 3.83 6.79
N ASP A 2 30.21 2.91 6.08
CA ASP A 2 29.53 2.20 4.95
C ASP A 2 28.41 1.23 5.39
N ALA A 3 28.56 0.62 6.57
CA ALA A 3 27.53 -0.28 7.12
C ALA A 3 26.24 0.47 7.53
N ASP A 4 26.36 1.70 8.00
CA ASP A 4 25.22 2.51 8.46
C ASP A 4 24.40 3.02 7.27
N ILE A 5 25.08 3.46 6.21
CA ILE A 5 24.44 3.91 4.96
C ILE A 5 23.69 2.75 4.30
N ARG A 6 24.28 1.55 4.25
CA ARG A 6 23.61 0.37 3.68
C ARG A 6 22.36 -0.01 4.48
N THR A 7 22.41 0.10 5.80
CA THR A 7 21.29 -0.21 6.69
C THR A 7 20.15 0.80 6.47
N LEU A 8 20.47 2.09 6.36
CA LEU A 8 19.52 3.15 6.06
C LEU A 8 18.82 2.99 4.71
N ILE A 9 19.56 2.58 3.67
CA ILE A 9 18.98 2.28 2.35
C ILE A 9 17.99 1.11 2.45
N VAL A 10 18.35 0.05 3.18
CA VAL A 10 17.48 -1.13 3.35
C VAL A 10 16.21 -0.78 4.13
N GLU A 11 16.32 -0.02 5.24
CA GLU A 11 15.17 0.43 6.02
C GLU A 11 14.24 1.33 5.19
N SER A 12 14.80 2.25 4.39
CA SER A 12 14.02 3.10 3.49
C SER A 12 13.26 2.28 2.45
N LEU A 13 13.91 1.26 1.87
CA LEU A 13 13.27 0.35 0.93
C LEU A 13 12.15 -0.46 1.59
N GLN A 14 12.35 -0.90 2.84
CA GLN A 14 11.34 -1.63 3.61
C GLN A 14 10.10 -0.77 3.87
N VAL A 15 10.28 0.49 4.29
CA VAL A 15 9.15 1.42 4.50
C VAL A 15 8.40 1.69 3.20
N PHE A 16 9.11 1.84 2.08
CA PHE A 16 8.50 1.96 0.76
C PHE A 16 7.65 0.72 0.39
N TRP A 17 8.20 -0.48 0.59
CA TRP A 17 7.46 -1.72 0.35
C TRP A 17 6.26 -1.87 1.27
N LEU A 18 6.38 -1.47 2.53
CA LEU A 18 5.28 -1.50 3.51
C LEU A 18 4.15 -0.54 3.12
N GLY A 19 4.48 0.59 2.48
CA GLY A 19 3.50 1.54 1.95
C GLY A 19 2.78 1.09 0.68
N ILE A 20 3.39 0.23 -0.15
CA ILE A 20 2.90 -0.07 -1.51
C ILE A 20 2.35 -1.47 -1.66
N LEU A 21 2.97 -2.46 -1.02
CA LEU A 21 2.59 -3.87 -1.17
C LEU A 21 1.17 -4.15 -0.64
N PRO A 22 0.77 -3.67 0.57
CA PRO A 22 -0.55 -3.97 1.10
C PRO A 22 -1.70 -3.36 0.26
N PRO A 23 -1.62 -2.09 -0.21
CA PRO A 23 -2.61 -1.55 -1.12
C PRO A 23 -2.75 -2.34 -2.42
N LEU A 24 -1.63 -2.70 -3.05
CA LEU A 24 -1.64 -3.46 -4.31
C LEU A 24 -2.29 -4.83 -4.14
N LEU A 25 -1.96 -5.56 -3.08
CA LEU A 25 -2.54 -6.88 -2.81
C LEU A 25 -4.05 -6.80 -2.58
N LEU A 26 -4.50 -5.87 -1.76
CA LEU A 26 -5.93 -5.71 -1.44
C LEU A 26 -6.75 -5.22 -2.65
N VAL A 27 -6.25 -4.25 -3.40
CA VAL A 27 -6.88 -3.81 -4.65
C VAL A 27 -6.94 -4.96 -5.65
N GLY A 28 -5.90 -5.78 -5.74
CA GLY A 28 -5.85 -7.00 -6.55
C GLY A 28 -6.93 -8.01 -6.13
N VAL A 29 -7.03 -8.31 -4.84
CA VAL A 29 -8.03 -9.24 -4.29
C VAL A 29 -9.46 -8.74 -4.56
N VAL A 30 -9.76 -7.47 -4.27
CA VAL A 30 -11.08 -6.88 -4.53
C VAL A 30 -11.42 -6.92 -6.01
N SER A 31 -10.44 -6.64 -6.87
CA SER A 31 -10.61 -6.75 -8.32
C SER A 31 -10.94 -8.16 -8.77
N LEU A 32 -10.24 -9.16 -8.24
CA LEU A 32 -10.46 -10.56 -8.57
C LEU A 32 -11.85 -11.02 -8.10
N LEU A 33 -12.24 -10.70 -6.86
CA LEU A 33 -13.57 -11.02 -6.34
C LEU A 33 -14.68 -10.42 -7.20
N PHE A 34 -14.55 -9.14 -7.56
CA PHE A 34 -15.51 -8.48 -8.44
C PHE A 34 -15.51 -9.07 -9.86
N SER A 35 -14.35 -9.47 -10.38
CA SER A 35 -14.25 -10.11 -11.70
C SER A 35 -14.94 -11.48 -11.71
N VAL A 36 -14.80 -12.25 -10.62
CA VAL A 36 -15.51 -13.53 -10.42
C VAL A 36 -17.01 -13.29 -10.31
N PHE A 37 -17.45 -12.26 -9.56
CA PHE A 37 -18.86 -11.89 -9.46
C PHE A 37 -19.45 -11.48 -10.82
N GLN A 38 -18.71 -10.68 -11.61
CA GLN A 38 -19.09 -10.32 -12.98
C GLN A 38 -19.00 -11.47 -13.98
N ALA A 39 -18.25 -12.53 -13.68
CA ALA A 39 -18.28 -13.75 -14.49
C ALA A 39 -19.49 -14.63 -14.14
N ALA A 40 -19.92 -14.60 -12.87
CA ALA A 40 -21.11 -15.31 -12.40
C ALA A 40 -22.41 -14.58 -12.76
N SER A 41 -22.40 -13.25 -12.82
CA SER A 41 -23.52 -12.42 -13.28
C SER A 41 -23.34 -12.09 -14.77
N THR A 42 -24.38 -12.14 -15.59
CA THR A 42 -24.30 -11.68 -17.00
C THR A 42 -24.08 -10.16 -17.14
N VAL A 43 -24.06 -9.42 -16.03
CA VAL A 43 -23.86 -7.98 -15.95
C VAL A 43 -22.36 -7.65 -15.92
N ARG A 44 -21.89 -6.97 -16.96
CA ARG A 44 -20.53 -6.42 -17.01
C ARG A 44 -20.59 -4.92 -16.76
N ASP A 45 -20.45 -4.55 -15.49
CA ASP A 45 -20.40 -3.14 -15.10
C ASP A 45 -19.01 -2.78 -14.56
N GLN A 46 -18.26 -2.07 -15.40
CA GLN A 46 -16.92 -1.59 -15.07
C GLN A 46 -16.94 -0.39 -14.12
N SER A 47 -18.04 0.37 -14.09
CA SER A 47 -18.14 1.58 -13.25
C SER A 47 -18.20 1.21 -11.77
N THR A 48 -19.00 0.20 -11.43
CA THR A 48 -19.11 -0.34 -10.06
C THR A 48 -17.79 -0.95 -9.57
N LEU A 49 -17.06 -1.65 -10.45
CA LEU A 49 -15.74 -2.21 -10.15
C LEU A 49 -14.70 -1.11 -9.86
N TYR A 50 -14.72 -0.02 -10.64
CA TYR A 50 -13.88 1.14 -10.40
C TYR A 50 -14.22 1.82 -9.07
N ALA A 51 -15.52 2.04 -8.79
CA ALA A 51 -15.96 2.64 -7.54
C ALA A 51 -15.53 1.80 -6.32
N ALA A 52 -15.70 0.48 -6.38
CA ALA A 52 -15.27 -0.42 -5.32
C ALA A 52 -13.76 -0.34 -5.07
N ARG A 53 -12.94 -0.38 -6.14
CA ARG A 53 -11.48 -0.20 -6.03
C ARG A 53 -11.12 1.12 -5.37
N LEU A 54 -11.76 2.21 -5.76
CA LEU A 54 -11.49 3.55 -5.25
C LEU A 54 -11.80 3.64 -3.76
N VAL A 55 -12.95 3.11 -3.32
CA VAL A 55 -13.33 3.04 -1.90
C VAL A 55 -12.35 2.19 -1.10
N THR A 56 -11.97 1.01 -1.62
CA THR A 56 -10.97 0.15 -0.97
C THR A 56 -9.63 0.88 -0.82
N LEU A 57 -9.19 1.59 -1.86
CA LEU A 57 -7.92 2.31 -1.87
C LEU A 57 -7.93 3.49 -0.90
N VAL A 58 -9.03 4.24 -0.80
CA VAL A 58 -9.21 5.32 0.18
C VAL A 58 -9.18 4.79 1.61
N LEU A 59 -9.89 3.70 1.90
CA LEU A 59 -9.86 3.05 3.21
C LEU A 59 -8.45 2.59 3.56
N LEU A 60 -7.75 1.98 2.61
CA LEU A 60 -6.36 1.58 2.78
C LEU A 60 -5.45 2.75 3.09
N LEU A 61 -5.52 3.83 2.30
CA LEU A 61 -4.71 5.01 2.56
C LEU A 61 -5.01 5.58 3.95
N TYR A 62 -6.27 5.61 4.37
CA TYR A 62 -6.64 6.08 5.71
C TYR A 62 -5.93 5.30 6.83
N PHE A 63 -5.80 3.98 6.70
CA PHE A 63 -5.11 3.16 7.70
C PHE A 63 -3.59 3.10 7.53
N LEU A 64 -3.11 3.10 6.29
CA LEU A 64 -1.70 2.87 5.97
C LEU A 64 -0.85 4.14 6.04
N VAL A 65 -1.42 5.29 5.66
CA VAL A 65 -0.70 6.58 5.69
C VAL A 65 -0.17 6.91 7.08
N PRO A 66 -0.95 6.80 8.18
CA PRO A 66 -0.43 7.04 9.53
C PRO A 66 0.72 6.10 9.91
N ALA A 67 0.66 4.83 9.50
CA ALA A 67 1.69 3.85 9.80
C ALA A 67 2.99 4.15 9.04
N VAL A 68 2.90 4.47 7.75
CA VAL A 68 4.05 4.86 6.91
C VAL A 68 4.66 6.16 7.42
N PHE A 69 3.86 7.15 7.79
CA PHE A 69 4.37 8.41 8.36
C PHE A 69 5.16 8.19 9.66
N ARG A 70 4.65 7.37 10.59
CA ARG A 70 5.41 7.02 11.80
C ARG A 70 6.72 6.32 11.48
N SER A 71 6.73 5.39 10.52
CA SER A 71 7.97 4.73 10.10
C SER A 71 8.96 5.69 9.44
N LEU A 72 8.48 6.67 8.68
CA LEU A 72 9.32 7.73 8.12
C LEU A 72 9.88 8.66 9.20
N GLU A 73 9.07 9.06 10.19
CA GLU A 73 9.54 9.86 11.32
C GLU A 73 10.69 9.16 12.06
N ILE A 74 10.55 7.86 12.36
CA ILE A 74 11.62 7.07 13.01
C ILE A 74 12.89 7.03 12.16
N LEU A 75 12.75 6.87 10.84
CA LEU A 75 13.88 6.89 9.91
C LEU A 75 14.58 8.25 9.88
N VAL A 76 13.82 9.33 9.86
CA VAL A 76 14.33 10.71 9.85
C VAL A 76 15.02 11.04 11.18
N GLU A 77 14.44 10.66 12.32
CA GLU A 77 15.08 10.82 13.63
C GLU A 77 16.42 10.09 13.68
N ARG A 78 16.47 8.84 13.20
CA ARG A 78 17.72 8.07 13.12
C ARG A 78 18.76 8.73 12.22
N LEU A 79 18.35 9.24 11.05
CA LEU A 79 19.23 10.00 10.15
C LEU A 79 19.81 11.25 10.81
N TRP A 80 19.05 11.91 11.68
CA TRP A 80 19.51 13.13 12.36
C TRP A 80 20.44 12.85 13.54
N THR A 81 20.38 11.65 14.11
CA THR A 81 21.23 11.21 15.22
C THR A 81 22.56 10.56 14.80
N VAL A 82 22.76 10.28 13.50
CA VAL A 82 23.98 9.72 12.90
C VAL A 82 24.84 10.83 12.32
#